data_AF-A0A2V5X767-F1
#
_entry.id   AF-A0A2V5X767-F1
#
_cell.length_a   1.000
_cell.length_b   1.000
_cell.length_c   1.000
_cell.angle_alpha   90.00
_cell.angle_beta   90.00
_cell.angle_gamma   90.00
#
_symmetry.space_group_name_H-M   'P 1'
#
loop_
_entity.id
_entity.type
_entity.pdbx_description
1 polymer ?
#
loop_
_entity_poly.entity_id
_entity_poly.type
_entity_poly.pdbx_seq_one_letter_code
_entity_poly.pdbx_strand_id
1 'polypeptide(L)'
;MINHETELKLQAYLDGELSPGEAKAVEDLTNRDADAWALFEELKLTKSLLAENELEVRLPESRGFYWSKIQRQIEREEKRRATEQTEAAVSSWWLRFLAPAGALAVLVVLVVVALRAPKGAETLVALDDSHEIETPLEETSSFSFQSEAAGMTVVWVDSHRE
;
A
#
# COMPACT_ATOMS: atom_id res chain seq x y z
N MET A 1 -15.26 33.82 -8.11
CA MET A 1 -14.04 32.97 -8.21
C MET A 1 -14.33 31.66 -7.52
N ILE A 2 -14.49 30.61 -8.30
CA ILE A 2 -14.85 29.27 -7.83
C ILE A 2 -13.68 28.67 -7.05
N ASN A 3 -13.97 27.98 -5.94
CA ASN A 3 -12.96 27.25 -5.19
C ASN A 3 -12.63 25.92 -5.90
N HIS A 4 -11.44 25.39 -5.66
CA HIS A 4 -10.99 24.16 -6.33
C HIS A 4 -11.83 22.92 -5.97
N GLU A 5 -12.35 22.83 -4.75
CA GLU A 5 -13.21 21.72 -4.33
C GLU A 5 -14.53 21.67 -5.14
N THR A 6 -15.11 22.84 -5.42
CA THR A 6 -16.31 23.02 -6.22
C THR A 6 -16.05 22.66 -7.67
N GLU A 7 -14.89 23.05 -8.22
CA GLU A 7 -14.46 22.64 -9.56
C GLU A 7 -14.42 21.11 -9.68
N LEU A 8 -13.77 20.42 -8.74
CA LEU A 8 -13.70 18.95 -8.71
C LEU A 8 -15.09 18.31 -8.59
N LYS A 9 -15.98 18.88 -7.76
CA LYS A 9 -17.36 18.40 -7.62
C LYS A 9 -18.17 18.59 -8.91
N LEU A 10 -17.97 19.69 -9.63
CA LEU A 10 -18.61 19.91 -10.93
C LEU A 10 -18.13 18.90 -11.99
N GLN A 11 -16.83 18.58 -12.00
CA GLN A 11 -16.27 17.55 -12.87
C GLN A 11 -16.82 16.16 -12.54
N ALA A 12 -16.76 15.75 -11.27
CA ALA A 12 -17.30 14.47 -10.80
C ALA A 12 -18.81 14.34 -11.05
N TYR A 13 -19.56 15.45 -10.96
CA TYR A 13 -20.97 15.49 -11.33
C TYR A 13 -21.18 15.25 -12.83
N LEU A 14 -20.38 15.90 -13.69
CA LEU A 14 -20.42 15.71 -15.14
C LEU A 14 -20.05 14.28 -15.57
N ASP A 15 -19.21 13.59 -14.80
CA ASP A 15 -18.80 12.20 -15.05
C ASP A 15 -19.71 11.16 -14.39
N GLY A 16 -20.66 11.59 -13.55
CA GLY A 16 -21.63 10.71 -12.89
C GLY A 16 -21.04 9.91 -11.73
N GLU A 17 -19.94 10.38 -11.15
CA GLU A 17 -19.23 9.70 -10.05
C GLU A 17 -19.72 10.11 -8.66
N LEU A 18 -20.56 11.15 -8.57
CA LEU A 18 -21.11 11.63 -7.31
C LEU A 18 -22.24 10.73 -6.78
N SER A 19 -22.33 10.65 -5.44
CA SER A 19 -23.51 10.05 -4.80
C SER A 19 -24.77 10.88 -5.07
N PRO A 20 -25.99 10.31 -4.96
CA PRO A 20 -27.22 11.04 -5.23
C PRO A 20 -27.41 12.32 -4.40
N GLY A 21 -26.92 12.34 -3.15
CA GLY A 21 -26.99 13.50 -2.27
C GLY A 21 -26.06 14.63 -2.72
N GLU A 22 -24.85 14.29 -3.13
CA GLU A 22 -23.85 15.25 -3.63
C GLU A 22 -24.24 15.80 -4.99
N ALA A 23 -24.74 14.93 -5.88
CA ALA A 23 -25.25 15.32 -7.19
C ALA A 23 -26.34 16.39 -7.08
N LYS A 24 -27.28 16.21 -6.13
CA LYS A 24 -28.32 17.22 -5.85
C LYS A 24 -27.75 18.53 -5.30
N ALA A 25 -26.75 18.46 -4.44
CA ALA A 25 -26.10 19.67 -3.91
C ALA A 25 -25.38 20.47 -5.01
N VAL A 26 -24.76 19.78 -5.97
CA VAL A 26 -24.13 20.42 -7.14
C VAL A 26 -25.19 21.00 -8.09
N GLU A 27 -26.30 20.31 -8.31
CA GLU A 27 -27.44 20.84 -9.08
C GLU A 27 -28.00 22.12 -8.43
N ASP A 28 -28.26 22.10 -7.13
CA ASP A 28 -28.70 23.28 -6.38
C ASP A 28 -27.67 24.43 -6.45
N LEU A 29 -26.37 24.11 -6.44
CA LEU A 29 -25.29 25.09 -6.57
C LEU A 29 -25.30 25.75 -7.96
N THR A 30 -25.31 24.95 -9.03
CA THR A 30 -25.35 25.46 -10.41
C THR A 30 -26.60 26.28 -10.71
N ASN A 31 -27.74 25.99 -10.05
CA ASN A 31 -28.95 26.79 -10.17
C ASN A 31 -28.88 28.15 -9.45
N ARG A 32 -28.00 28.31 -8.46
CA ARG A 32 -27.91 29.52 -7.62
C ARG A 32 -26.72 30.39 -7.95
N ASP A 33 -25.63 29.80 -8.43
CA ASP A 33 -24.37 30.47 -8.70
C ASP A 33 -24.08 30.50 -10.21
N ALA A 34 -24.09 31.70 -10.78
CA ALA A 34 -23.85 31.93 -12.19
C ALA A 34 -22.42 31.58 -12.62
N ASP A 35 -21.42 31.75 -11.73
CA ASP A 35 -20.05 31.36 -12.02
C ASP A 35 -19.99 29.83 -12.14
N ALA A 36 -20.60 29.11 -11.19
CA ALA A 36 -20.61 27.64 -11.18
C ALA A 36 -21.33 27.05 -12.41
N TRP A 37 -22.43 27.67 -12.83
CA TRP A 37 -23.11 27.29 -14.06
C TRP A 37 -22.25 27.52 -15.31
N ALA A 38 -21.58 28.68 -15.40
CA ALA A 38 -20.72 28.99 -16.53
C ALA A 38 -19.56 27.98 -16.66
N LEU A 39 -18.91 27.64 -15.55
CA LEU A 39 -17.87 26.61 -15.52
C LEU A 39 -18.42 25.22 -15.91
N PHE A 40 -19.60 24.86 -15.43
CA PHE A 40 -20.22 23.58 -15.78
C PHE A 40 -20.48 23.47 -17.29
N GLU A 41 -21.02 24.52 -17.92
CA GLU A 41 -21.24 24.52 -19.38
C GLU A 41 -19.92 24.48 -20.16
N GLU A 42 -18.86 25.15 -19.70
CA GLU A 42 -17.53 25.05 -20.30
C GLU A 42 -16.97 23.62 -20.22
N LEU A 43 -17.07 22.96 -19.05
CA LEU A 43 -16.63 21.58 -18.87
C LEU A 43 -17.40 20.62 -19.77
N LYS A 44 -18.72 20.81 -19.88
CA LYS A 44 -19.60 20.02 -20.74
C LYS A 44 -19.22 20.17 -22.23
N LEU A 45 -18.96 21.39 -22.68
CA LEU A 45 -18.48 21.66 -24.04
C LEU A 45 -17.10 21.03 -24.29
N THR A 46 -16.21 21.12 -23.32
CA THR A 46 -14.88 20.50 -23.40
C THR A 46 -14.99 18.98 -23.53
N LYS A 47 -15.85 18.35 -22.72
CA LYS A 47 -16.13 16.91 -22.79
C LYS A 47 -16.69 16.48 -24.15
N SER A 48 -17.63 17.25 -24.72
CA SER A 48 -18.15 16.95 -26.06
C SER A 48 -17.10 17.12 -27.15
N LEU A 49 -16.32 18.20 -27.10
CA LEU A 49 -15.24 18.44 -28.06
C LEU A 49 -14.19 17.34 -28.00
N LEU A 50 -13.83 16.89 -26.80
CA LEU A 50 -12.87 15.79 -26.64
C LEU A 50 -13.45 14.50 -27.23
N ALA A 51 -14.67 14.11 -26.86
CA ALA A 51 -15.31 12.89 -27.34
C ALA A 51 -15.44 12.84 -28.88
N GLU A 52 -15.66 13.99 -29.53
CA GLU A 52 -15.74 14.09 -30.99
C GLU A 52 -14.37 14.06 -31.70
N ASN A 53 -13.29 14.36 -30.97
CA ASN A 53 -11.93 14.45 -31.51
C ASN A 53 -10.99 13.36 -30.98
N GLU A 54 -11.51 12.34 -30.30
CA GLU A 54 -10.72 11.18 -29.89
C GLU A 54 -10.26 10.40 -31.12
N LEU A 55 -8.95 10.10 -31.16
CA LEU A 55 -8.39 9.26 -32.19
C LEU A 55 -8.96 7.85 -32.06
N GLU A 56 -9.67 7.38 -33.09
CA GLU A 56 -10.19 6.02 -33.10
C GLU A 56 -9.02 5.01 -33.12
N VAL A 57 -8.71 4.43 -31.96
CA VAL A 57 -7.72 3.36 -31.86
C VAL A 57 -8.38 2.04 -32.25
N ARG A 58 -8.13 1.59 -33.48
CA ARG A 58 -8.56 0.26 -33.92
C ARG A 58 -7.56 -0.79 -33.47
N LEU A 59 -8.04 -1.72 -32.65
CA LEU A 59 -7.29 -2.93 -32.33
C LEU A 59 -7.21 -3.83 -33.58
N PRO A 60 -6.07 -4.49 -33.82
CA PRO A 60 -5.91 -5.42 -34.96
C PRO A 60 -6.75 -6.69 -34.80
N GLU A 61 -7.30 -6.91 -33.61
CA GLU A 61 -8.10 -8.09 -33.27
C GLU A 61 -9.53 -7.73 -32.89
N SER A 62 -10.44 -8.71 -33.00
CA SER A 62 -11.83 -8.50 -32.67
C SER A 62 -12.01 -8.19 -31.18
N ARG A 63 -12.97 -7.32 -30.85
CA ARG A 63 -13.32 -6.95 -29.47
C ARG A 63 -13.48 -8.17 -28.57
N GLY A 64 -14.23 -9.19 -29.02
CA GLY A 64 -14.46 -10.41 -28.24
C GLY A 64 -13.18 -11.20 -27.98
N PHE A 65 -12.26 -11.26 -28.94
CA PHE A 65 -10.98 -11.93 -28.76
C PHE A 65 -10.08 -11.19 -27.77
N TYR A 66 -9.98 -9.85 -27.88
CA TYR A 66 -9.24 -9.02 -26.92
C TYR A 66 -9.76 -9.18 -25.49
N TRP A 67 -11.08 -9.02 -25.28
CA TRP A 67 -11.70 -9.18 -23.97
C TRP A 67 -11.54 -10.60 -23.40
N SER A 68 -11.54 -11.63 -24.25
CA SER A 68 -11.29 -12.99 -23.78
C SER A 68 -9.87 -13.18 -23.22
N LYS A 69 -8.87 -12.43 -23.70
CA LYS A 69 -7.52 -12.45 -23.12
C LYS A 69 -7.50 -11.79 -21.75
N ILE A 70 -8.15 -10.63 -21.61
CA ILE A 70 -8.26 -9.92 -20.33
C ILE A 70 -8.95 -10.82 -19.30
N GLN A 71 -10.10 -11.41 -19.65
CA GLN A 71 -10.82 -12.31 -18.75
C GLN A 71 -9.94 -13.48 -18.31
N ARG A 72 -9.27 -14.16 -19.24
CA ARG A 72 -8.35 -15.26 -18.92
C ARG A 72 -7.19 -14.83 -18.03
N GLN A 73 -6.69 -13.60 -18.20
CA GLN A 73 -5.61 -13.08 -17.37
C GLN A 73 -6.09 -12.81 -15.93
N ILE A 74 -7.27 -12.20 -15.77
CA ILE A 74 -7.90 -11.99 -14.46
C ILE A 74 -8.10 -13.33 -13.76
N GLU A 75 -8.72 -14.31 -14.43
CA GLU A 75 -8.96 -15.64 -13.87
C GLU A 75 -7.65 -16.35 -13.44
N ARG A 76 -6.56 -16.14 -14.20
CA ARG A 76 -5.24 -16.68 -13.84
C ARG A 76 -4.67 -16.02 -12.60
N GLU A 77 -4.78 -14.70 -12.50
CA GLU A 77 -4.28 -13.96 -11.34
C GLU A 77 -5.09 -14.26 -10.08
N GLU A 78 -6.41 -14.40 -10.18
CA GLU A 78 -7.27 -14.81 -9.08
C GLU A 78 -6.92 -16.20 -8.57
N LYS A 79 -6.73 -17.17 -9.48
CA LYS A 79 -6.28 -18.52 -9.11
C LYS A 79 -4.92 -18.49 -8.44
N ARG A 80 -3.97 -17.71 -8.95
CA ARG A 80 -2.63 -17.57 -8.36
C ARG A 80 -2.72 -17.00 -6.94
N ARG A 81 -3.47 -15.91 -6.73
CA ARG A 81 -3.71 -15.30 -5.42
C ARG A 81 -4.35 -16.28 -4.44
N ALA A 82 -5.31 -17.09 -4.90
CA ALA A 82 -5.96 -18.10 -4.06
C ALA A 82 -4.97 -19.20 -3.60
N THR A 83 -4.07 -19.65 -4.50
CA THR A 83 -3.02 -20.61 -4.16
C THR A 83 -2.00 -20.02 -3.18
N GLU A 84 -1.49 -18.81 -3.46
CA GLU A 84 -0.53 -18.10 -2.59
C GLU A 84 -1.11 -17.89 -1.17
N GLN A 85 -2.38 -17.50 -1.06
CA GLN A 85 -3.06 -17.35 0.24
C GLN A 85 -3.19 -18.68 0.99
N THR A 86 -3.46 -19.78 0.27
CA THR A 86 -3.59 -21.11 0.88
C THR A 86 -2.23 -21.62 1.36
N GLU A 87 -1.17 -21.46 0.58
CA GLU A 87 0.20 -21.88 0.95
C GLU A 87 0.73 -21.06 2.14
N ALA A 88 0.51 -19.75 2.16
CA ALA A 88 0.89 -18.89 3.27
C ALA A 88 0.16 -19.26 4.57
N ALA A 89 -1.14 -19.57 4.49
CA ALA A 89 -1.94 -19.98 5.65
C ALA A 89 -1.49 -21.33 6.23
N VAL A 90 -1.17 -22.31 5.38
CA VAL A 90 -0.69 -23.63 5.83
C VAL A 90 0.69 -23.50 6.49
N SER A 91 1.61 -22.77 5.88
CA SER A 91 2.96 -22.55 6.44
C SER A 91 2.92 -21.84 7.82
N SER A 92 2.09 -20.81 7.95
CA SER A 92 1.91 -20.05 9.19
C SER A 92 1.28 -20.91 10.31
N TRP A 93 0.34 -21.79 9.98
CA TRP A 93 -0.28 -22.70 10.94
C TRP A 93 0.76 -23.65 11.57
N TRP A 94 1.63 -24.27 10.78
CA TRP A 94 2.67 -25.16 11.31
C TRP A 94 3.68 -24.42 12.21
N LEU A 95 4.12 -23.23 11.81
CA LEU A 95 5.01 -22.39 12.60
C LEU A 95 4.41 -22.02 13.97
N ARG A 96 3.08 -21.83 14.05
CA ARG A 96 2.38 -21.53 15.30
C ARG A 96 2.42 -22.69 16.32
N PHE A 97 2.57 -23.94 15.87
CA PHE A 97 2.73 -25.10 16.76
C PHE A 97 4.20 -25.41 17.08
N LEU A 98 5.13 -25.20 16.13
CA LEU A 98 6.55 -25.44 16.38
C LEU A 98 7.23 -24.34 17.20
N ALA A 99 6.82 -23.07 17.05
CA ALA A 99 7.40 -21.95 17.80
C ALA A 99 7.34 -22.11 19.33
N PRO A 100 6.18 -22.43 19.96
CA PRO A 100 6.13 -22.58 21.42
C PRO A 100 6.94 -23.79 21.91
N ALA A 101 6.97 -24.89 21.15
CA ALA A 101 7.77 -26.07 21.48
C ALA A 101 9.28 -25.80 21.39
N GLY A 102 9.71 -25.05 20.36
CA GLY A 102 11.10 -24.62 20.18
C GLY A 102 11.56 -23.69 21.30
N ALA A 103 10.75 -22.70 21.68
CA ALA A 103 11.06 -21.79 22.78
C ALA A 103 11.23 -22.52 24.12
N LEU A 104 10.34 -23.48 24.40
CA LEU A 104 10.43 -24.32 25.60
C LEU A 104 11.69 -25.20 25.59
N ALA A 105 12.04 -25.77 24.43
CA ALA A 105 13.25 -26.57 24.30
C ALA A 105 14.52 -25.75 24.55
N VAL A 106 14.60 -24.53 24.01
CA VAL A 106 15.71 -23.60 24.26
C VAL A 106 15.79 -23.22 25.73
N LEU A 107 14.65 -22.92 26.37
CA LEU A 107 14.61 -22.57 27.80
C LEU A 107 15.08 -23.75 28.68
N VAL A 108 14.64 -24.97 28.37
CA VAL A 108 15.09 -26.18 29.08
C VAL A 108 16.60 -26.38 28.91
N VAL A 109 17.13 -26.19 27.69
CA VAL A 109 18.57 -26.28 27.45
C VAL A 109 19.33 -25.22 28.25
N LEU A 110 18.87 -23.96 28.27
CA LEU A 110 19.48 -22.89 29.06
C LEU A 110 19.48 -23.20 30.55
N VAL A 111 18.37 -23.72 31.09
CA VAL A 111 18.27 -24.13 32.50
C VAL A 111 19.23 -25.26 32.81
N VAL A 112 19.30 -26.29 31.96
CA VAL A 112 20.21 -27.42 32.15
C VAL A 112 21.67 -26.97 32.10
N VAL A 113 22.02 -26.07 31.18
CA VAL A 113 23.37 -25.50 31.06
C VAL A 113 23.70 -24.66 32.31
N ALA A 114 22.78 -23.81 32.77
CA ALA A 114 22.97 -23.01 33.98
C ALA A 114 23.13 -23.86 35.25
N LEU A 115 22.37 -24.95 35.37
CA LEU A 115 22.45 -25.87 36.51
C LEU A 115 23.71 -26.76 36.49
N ARG A 116 24.28 -27.02 35.32
CA ARG A 116 25.57 -27.73 35.17
C ARG A 116 26.78 -26.81 35.15
N ALA A 117 26.59 -25.49 35.17
CA ALA A 117 27.68 -24.54 35.17
C ALA A 117 28.50 -24.71 36.46
N PRO A 118 29.82 -24.99 36.37
CA PRO A 118 30.67 -25.05 37.55
C PRO A 118 30.68 -23.68 38.24
N LYS A 119 30.63 -23.68 39.59
CA LYS A 119 30.71 -22.47 40.42
C LYS A 119 32.02 -21.73 40.10
N GLY A 120 31.94 -20.71 39.26
CA GLY A 120 33.09 -20.04 38.64
C GLY A 120 32.85 -19.60 37.19
N ALA A 121 31.76 -20.03 36.55
CA ALA A 121 31.36 -19.53 35.23
C ALA A 121 30.56 -18.21 35.32
N GLU A 122 31.12 -17.18 35.96
CA GLU A 122 30.56 -15.82 35.90
C GLU A 122 30.83 -15.13 34.53
N THR A 123 31.53 -15.82 33.62
CA THR A 123 31.98 -15.24 32.34
C THR A 123 31.05 -15.50 31.15
N LEU A 124 29.95 -16.24 31.32
CA LEU A 124 29.01 -16.53 30.21
C LEU A 124 27.71 -15.72 30.28
N VAL A 125 27.49 -14.94 31.34
CA VAL A 125 26.35 -14.02 31.50
C VAL A 125 26.85 -12.59 31.83
N ALA A 126 28.14 -12.33 31.64
CA ALA A 126 28.61 -10.98 31.39
C ALA A 126 28.25 -10.67 29.93
N LEU A 127 27.04 -10.14 29.72
CA LEU A 127 26.79 -9.32 28.55
C LEU A 127 27.84 -8.21 28.60
N ASP A 128 28.84 -8.34 27.74
CA ASP A 128 29.79 -7.30 27.42
C ASP A 128 28.98 -6.13 26.85
N ASP A 129 28.55 -5.24 27.75
CA ASP A 129 27.83 -4.00 27.47
C ASP A 129 28.82 -2.93 26.97
N SER A 130 29.63 -3.33 25.99
CA SER A 130 30.52 -2.47 25.24
C SER A 130 30.39 -2.75 23.74
N HIS A 131 29.16 -2.70 23.23
CA HIS A 131 28.97 -2.35 21.83
C HIS A 131 29.13 -0.83 21.70
N GLU A 132 30.39 -0.41 21.66
CA GLU A 132 30.78 0.88 21.12
C GLU A 132 30.32 0.88 19.64
N ILE A 133 29.20 1.55 19.39
CA ILE A 133 28.75 1.83 18.04
C ILE A 133 29.69 2.92 17.53
N GLU A 134 30.74 2.52 16.81
CA GLU A 134 31.40 3.42 15.87
C GLU A 134 30.37 3.75 14.77
N THR A 135 29.65 4.86 14.95
CA THR A 135 28.92 5.53 13.87
C THR A 135 29.93 6.09 12.89
N PRO A 136 30.01 5.56 11.64
CA PRO A 136 30.80 6.21 10.61
C PRO A 136 29.95 7.35 10.05
N LEU A 137 30.45 8.56 10.24
CA LEU A 137 30.13 9.82 9.55
C LEU A 137 28.87 10.59 9.98
N GLU A 138 29.16 11.74 10.61
CA GLU A 138 28.28 12.81 11.10
C GLU A 138 27.44 13.55 10.03
N GLU A 139 27.27 13.05 8.80
CA GLU A 139 26.67 13.86 7.72
C GLU A 139 25.46 13.25 6.98
N THR A 140 24.89 12.12 7.40
CA THR A 140 23.63 11.63 6.80
C THR A 140 22.80 10.83 7.79
N SER A 141 21.74 11.44 8.34
CA SER A 141 20.76 10.73 9.17
C SER A 141 19.90 9.84 8.27
N SER A 142 20.15 8.53 8.31
CA SER A 142 19.25 7.54 7.72
C SER A 142 18.59 6.70 8.82
N PHE A 143 17.27 6.61 8.80
CA PHE A 143 16.48 5.79 9.71
C PHE A 143 15.76 4.71 8.91
N SER A 144 16.04 3.43 9.17
CA SER A 144 15.37 2.31 8.53
C SER A 144 14.35 1.68 9.46
N PHE A 145 13.08 1.64 9.03
CA PHE A 145 12.00 0.94 9.68
C PHE A 145 11.58 -0.29 8.86
N GLN A 146 11.59 -1.46 9.48
CA GLN A 146 11.11 -2.69 8.86
C GLN A 146 9.73 -3.07 9.44
N SER A 147 8.73 -3.16 8.57
CA SER A 147 7.39 -3.64 8.93
C SER A 147 7.21 -5.08 8.47
N GLU A 148 7.32 -6.03 9.40
CA GLU A 148 7.10 -7.46 9.10
C GLU A 148 5.67 -7.74 8.63
N ALA A 149 4.68 -7.02 9.18
CA ALA A 149 3.27 -7.20 8.81
C ALA A 149 2.94 -6.75 7.38
N ALA A 150 3.73 -5.82 6.82
CA ALA A 150 3.55 -5.30 5.47
C ALA A 150 4.59 -5.83 4.47
N GLY A 151 5.56 -6.65 4.90
CA GLY A 151 6.65 -7.14 4.06
C GLY A 151 7.49 -6.02 3.44
N MET A 152 7.63 -4.90 4.14
CA MET A 152 8.19 -3.64 3.60
C MET A 152 9.29 -3.11 4.51
N THR A 153 10.37 -2.63 3.90
CA THR A 153 11.41 -1.84 4.57
C THR A 153 11.35 -0.41 4.07
N VAL A 154 11.11 0.53 4.98
CA VAL A 154 11.13 1.97 4.71
C VAL A 154 12.47 2.51 5.17
N VAL A 155 13.19 3.18 4.28
CA VAL A 155 14.43 3.90 4.61
C VAL A 155 14.16 5.39 4.44
N TRP A 156 14.25 6.12 5.55
CA TRP A 156 14.16 7.58 5.56
C TRP A 156 15.58 8.14 5.50
N VAL A 157 15.85 9.04 4.55
CA VAL A 157 17.15 9.71 4.41
C VAL A 157 16.87 11.21 4.44
N ASP A 158 17.38 11.89 5.47
CA ASP A 158 17.36 13.36 5.51
C ASP A 158 18.53 13.88 4.67
N SER A 159 18.25 14.65 3.63
CA SER A 159 19.27 15.40 2.91
C SER A 159 19.15 16.87 3.31
N HIS A 160 19.84 17.27 4.37
CA HIS A 160 20.05 18.70 4.65
C HIS A 160 20.85 19.30 3.48
N ARG A 161 20.18 20.10 2.63
CA ARG A 161 20.85 20.99 1.68
C ARG A 161 20.92 22.37 2.32
N GLU A 162 22.13 22.83 2.61
CA GLU A 162 22.43 24.26 2.74
C GLU A 162 22.20 25.01 1.42
#